data_AF-A0A519RBI8-F1
#
_entry.id   AF-A0A519RBI8-F1
#
_cell.length_a   1.000
_cell.length_b   1.000
_cell.length_c   1.000
_cell.angle_alpha   90.00
_cell.angle_beta   90.00
_cell.angle_gamma   90.00
#
_symmetry.space_group_name_H-M   'P 1'
#
loop_
_entity.id
_entity.type
_entity.pdbx_description
1 polymer ?
#
loop_
_entity_poly.entity_id
_entity_poly.type
_entity_poly.pdbx_seq_one_letter_code
_entity_poly.pdbx_strand_id
1 'polypeptide(L)'
;MKERLKLEIDRIPSIEQAFHNAKGQLATLKTNNAKEVVELEEGIANERTLRADLLQNLETHIQNISAGLNTELLKESIQSVSEAEIIVGKEEYKAVSTLMDEYILSIGQQSSKVVVDSSEFKNKIKEEIEKWRTKEVEVIKKIEAKRTALESQGIKLDISFIRKVTKDVSDYEAKLKDLKFKENQYKELVQERNKFLRERKANLDELYNERFKFIHTVNQNLKGSVIDYEVELRIEKQNLSRELAEIIKTVMGYRTAQVPKADFIVENVSFFDLVTALYKNDKSVIANLKNQFSQAIFTDEEATDIIGRLRNITTLGQIERVIIKDKPYIKIKKLISNPDGTKTVLERDFSKLSMGQQQSILLTLLLYSKRNCPLIIDQPEDNLDSEFIYKTLVKNLKRIKEHRQVIIVTHNANIAILGDSELIIPLKSTNEKTSIIERGSIDNGKTNKTACNILEGGETAFKKRQAIYNL
;
A
#
# COMPACT_ATOMS: atom_id res chain seq x y z
N MET A 1 5.26 13.25 -9.08
CA MET A 1 5.58 14.66 -8.74
C MET A 1 6.93 14.79 -8.03
N LYS A 2 7.14 14.16 -6.86
CA LYS A 2 8.41 14.21 -6.10
C LYS A 2 9.66 13.81 -6.90
N GLU A 3 9.62 12.72 -7.67
CA GLU A 3 10.76 12.24 -8.47
C GLU A 3 11.18 13.25 -9.55
N ARG A 4 10.20 13.82 -10.26
CA ARG A 4 10.42 14.86 -11.28
C ARG A 4 11.02 16.12 -10.66
N LEU A 5 10.48 16.58 -9.52
CA LEU A 5 11.04 17.72 -8.79
C LEU A 5 12.50 17.46 -8.38
N LYS A 6 12.81 16.26 -7.89
CA LYS A 6 14.18 15.92 -7.49
C LYS A 6 15.16 16.00 -8.66
N LEU A 7 14.80 15.45 -9.82
CA LEU A 7 15.61 15.53 -11.04
C LEU A 7 15.85 16.97 -11.52
N GLU A 8 14.87 17.86 -11.33
CA GLU A 8 15.02 19.28 -11.66
C GLU A 8 15.94 19.99 -10.65
N ILE A 9 15.76 19.74 -9.34
CA ILE A 9 16.57 20.31 -8.25
C ILE A 9 18.04 19.87 -8.34
N ASP A 10 18.32 18.64 -8.76
CA ASP A 10 19.69 18.13 -8.88
C ASP A 10 20.50 18.87 -9.97
N ARG A 11 19.85 19.69 -10.81
CA ARG A 11 20.50 20.56 -11.80
C ARG A 11 20.89 21.93 -11.25
N ILE A 12 20.49 22.29 -10.03
CA ILE A 12 20.82 23.60 -9.43
C ILE A 12 22.33 23.89 -9.50
N PRO A 13 23.24 22.99 -9.08
CA PRO A 13 24.67 23.30 -9.07
C PRO A 13 25.26 23.63 -10.45
N SER A 14 24.80 22.94 -11.51
CA SER A 14 25.29 23.20 -12.86
C SER A 14 24.75 24.52 -13.42
N ILE A 15 23.50 24.87 -13.08
CA ILE A 15 22.89 26.14 -13.47
C ILE A 15 23.53 27.30 -12.70
N GLU A 16 23.83 27.14 -11.41
CA GLU A 16 24.57 28.14 -10.61
C GLU A 16 25.95 28.40 -11.18
N GLN A 17 26.68 27.35 -11.59
CA GLN A 17 27.98 27.51 -12.23
C GLN A 17 27.87 28.28 -13.56
N ALA A 18 26.87 27.94 -14.40
CA ALA A 18 26.62 28.65 -15.66
C ALA A 18 26.25 30.13 -15.43
N PHE A 19 25.43 30.41 -14.41
CA PHE A 19 25.09 31.76 -13.99
C PHE A 19 26.31 32.57 -13.56
N HIS A 20 27.17 31.99 -12.71
CA HIS A 20 28.40 32.65 -12.26
C HIS A 20 29.35 32.96 -13.42
N ASN A 21 29.50 32.03 -14.37
CA ASN A 21 30.33 32.25 -15.56
C ASN A 21 29.77 33.40 -16.43
N ALA A 22 28.47 33.39 -16.71
CA ALA A 22 27.82 34.45 -17.50
C ALA A 22 27.90 35.82 -16.81
N LYS A 23 27.71 35.85 -15.48
CA LYS A 23 27.84 37.07 -14.67
C LYS A 23 29.28 37.60 -14.65
N GLY A 24 30.28 36.71 -14.61
CA GLY A 24 31.69 37.07 -14.75
C GLY A 24 32.00 37.70 -16.10
N GLN A 25 31.53 37.09 -17.19
CA GLN A 25 31.67 37.65 -18.55
C GLN A 25 31.01 39.04 -18.66
N LEU A 26 29.81 39.19 -18.10
CA LEU A 26 29.10 40.46 -18.09
C LEU A 26 29.88 41.54 -17.32
N ALA A 27 30.48 41.19 -16.18
CA ALA A 27 31.30 42.10 -15.40
C ALA A 27 32.55 42.58 -16.18
N THR A 28 33.23 41.69 -16.89
CA THR A 28 34.36 42.05 -17.76
C THR A 28 33.95 42.98 -18.91
N LEU A 29 32.76 42.76 -19.49
CA LEU A 29 32.24 43.65 -20.54
C LEU A 29 31.96 45.07 -20.00
N LYS A 30 31.51 45.20 -18.74
CA LYS A 30 31.30 46.50 -18.09
C LYS A 30 32.59 47.27 -17.81
N THR A 31 33.74 46.60 -17.68
CA THR A 31 35.04 47.26 -17.43
C THR A 31 35.75 47.75 -18.71
N ASN A 32 35.35 47.29 -19.90
CA ASN A 32 36.06 47.55 -21.17
C ASN A 32 35.55 48.77 -21.96
N ASN A 33 35.41 49.95 -21.33
CA ASN A 33 34.97 51.21 -21.98
C ASN A 33 33.59 51.18 -22.69
N ALA A 34 32.78 50.15 -22.45
CA ALA A 34 31.44 49.98 -23.04
C ALA A 34 30.33 49.83 -21.99
N LYS A 35 30.59 50.27 -20.76
CA LYS A 35 29.71 50.13 -19.60
C LYS A 35 28.27 50.54 -19.90
N GLU A 36 28.06 51.72 -20.47
CA GLU A 36 26.72 52.24 -20.74
C GLU A 36 25.95 51.42 -21.79
N VAL A 37 26.64 50.88 -22.81
CA VAL A 37 26.01 50.01 -23.82
C VAL A 37 25.62 48.68 -23.20
N VAL A 38 26.49 48.11 -22.37
CA VAL A 38 26.26 46.85 -21.67
C VAL A 38 25.12 46.98 -20.65
N GLU A 39 25.04 48.08 -19.90
CA GLU A 39 23.96 48.35 -18.94
C GLU A 39 22.60 48.54 -19.64
N LEU A 40 22.57 49.18 -20.80
CA LEU A 40 21.35 49.32 -21.59
C LEU A 40 20.88 47.98 -22.18
N GLU A 41 21.79 47.15 -22.72
CA GLU A 41 21.44 45.80 -23.21
C GLU A 41 21.03 44.87 -22.07
N GLU A 42 21.68 44.94 -20.91
CA GLU A 42 21.27 44.21 -19.69
C GLU A 42 19.89 44.64 -19.21
N GLY A 43 19.61 45.94 -19.20
CA GLY A 43 18.29 46.48 -18.91
C GLY A 43 17.22 45.93 -19.85
N ILE A 44 17.45 45.99 -21.17
CA ILE A 44 16.51 45.42 -22.16
C ILE A 44 16.32 43.92 -21.95
N ALA A 45 17.38 43.16 -21.71
CA ALA A 45 17.30 41.73 -21.47
C ALA A 45 16.41 41.43 -20.24
N ASN A 46 16.64 42.13 -19.12
CA ASN A 46 15.83 41.98 -17.91
C ASN A 46 14.37 42.39 -18.12
N GLU A 47 14.11 43.47 -18.84
CA GLU A 47 12.75 43.91 -19.17
C GLU A 47 12.02 42.92 -20.10
N ARG A 48 12.73 42.29 -21.05
CA ARG A 48 12.17 41.24 -21.91
C ARG A 48 11.78 40.02 -21.10
N THR A 49 12.66 39.56 -20.22
CA THR A 49 12.39 38.44 -19.31
C THR A 49 11.20 38.74 -18.40
N LEU A 50 11.19 39.92 -17.76
CA LEU A 50 10.09 40.33 -16.87
C LEU A 50 8.73 40.36 -17.59
N ARG A 51 8.67 40.87 -18.82
CA ARG A 51 7.42 40.88 -19.61
C ARG A 51 6.92 39.48 -19.92
N ALA A 52 7.82 38.57 -20.31
CA ALA A 52 7.48 37.19 -20.58
C ALA A 52 7.00 36.48 -19.31
N ASP A 53 7.73 36.65 -18.20
CA ASP A 53 7.42 36.05 -16.91
C ASP A 53 6.09 36.53 -16.34
N LEU A 54 5.75 37.82 -16.47
CA LEU A 54 4.46 38.35 -15.99
C LEU A 54 3.27 37.65 -16.63
N LEU A 55 3.30 37.46 -17.96
CA LEU A 55 2.23 36.77 -18.68
C LEU A 55 2.18 35.28 -18.34
N GLN A 56 3.34 34.62 -18.28
CA GLN A 56 3.41 33.20 -17.96
C GLN A 56 2.99 32.89 -16.53
N ASN A 57 3.43 33.71 -15.57
CA ASN A 57 3.06 33.57 -14.16
C ASN A 57 1.56 33.84 -13.95
N LEU A 58 1.02 34.86 -14.64
CA LEU A 58 -0.42 35.12 -14.62
C LEU A 58 -1.22 33.95 -15.19
N GLU A 59 -0.81 33.40 -16.34
CA GLU A 59 -1.44 32.22 -16.94
C GLU A 59 -1.44 31.02 -15.97
N THR A 60 -0.29 30.75 -15.36
CA THR A 60 -0.12 29.65 -14.40
C THR A 60 -0.99 29.88 -13.15
N HIS A 61 -1.07 31.11 -12.65
CA HIS A 61 -1.92 31.45 -11.51
C HIS A 61 -3.41 31.24 -11.82
N ILE A 62 -3.87 31.68 -13.00
CA ILE A 62 -5.25 31.48 -13.46
C ILE A 62 -5.57 29.98 -13.57
N GLN A 63 -4.66 29.19 -14.15
CA GLN A 63 -4.81 27.74 -14.24
C GLN A 63 -4.92 27.10 -12.84
N ASN A 64 -4.06 27.48 -11.90
CA ASN A 64 -4.09 26.96 -10.54
C ASN A 64 -5.40 27.29 -9.81
N ILE A 65 -5.92 28.52 -9.97
CA ILE A 65 -7.22 28.88 -9.38
C ILE A 65 -8.34 28.06 -10.01
N SER A 66 -8.37 27.93 -11.35
CA SER A 66 -9.39 27.15 -12.05
C SER A 66 -9.40 25.68 -11.63
N ALA A 67 -8.21 25.09 -11.44
CA ALA A 67 -8.05 23.73 -10.95
C ALA A 67 -8.49 23.59 -9.49
N GLY A 68 -8.16 24.57 -8.64
CA GLY A 68 -8.56 24.58 -7.22
C GLY A 68 -10.06 24.77 -6.99
N LEU A 69 -10.77 25.37 -7.94
CA LEU A 69 -12.23 25.53 -7.91
C LEU A 69 -12.99 24.40 -8.63
N ASN A 70 -12.30 23.35 -9.07
CA ASN A 70 -12.96 22.20 -9.70
C ASN A 70 -13.73 21.38 -8.65
N THR A 71 -15.03 21.19 -8.89
CA THR A 71 -15.97 20.46 -8.02
C THR A 71 -16.36 19.08 -8.54
N GLU A 72 -15.76 18.58 -9.63
CA GLU A 72 -16.09 17.26 -10.21
C GLU A 72 -15.96 16.13 -9.19
N LEU A 73 -14.88 16.10 -8.40
CA LEU A 73 -14.70 15.07 -7.36
C LEU A 73 -15.80 15.11 -6.30
N LEU A 74 -16.30 16.29 -5.93
CA LEU A 74 -17.40 16.43 -4.97
C LEU A 74 -18.71 15.92 -5.59
N LYS A 75 -18.93 16.23 -6.87
CA LYS A 75 -20.08 15.77 -7.64
C LYS A 75 -20.06 14.24 -7.80
N GLU A 76 -18.91 13.64 -8.09
CA GLU A 76 -18.75 12.19 -8.14
C GLU A 76 -18.97 11.53 -6.78
N SER A 77 -18.48 12.15 -5.71
CA SER A 77 -18.63 11.62 -4.35
C SER A 77 -20.09 11.51 -3.93
N ILE A 78 -20.92 12.53 -4.20
CA ILE A 78 -22.35 12.49 -3.85
C ILE A 78 -23.16 11.57 -4.79
N GLN A 79 -22.75 11.45 -6.06
CA GLN A 79 -23.39 10.59 -7.07
C GLN A 79 -22.93 9.13 -7.04
N SER A 80 -21.93 8.78 -6.22
CA SER A 80 -21.35 7.44 -6.15
C SER A 80 -22.31 6.36 -5.64
N VAL A 81 -23.39 6.76 -4.97
CA VAL A 81 -24.45 5.89 -4.47
C VAL A 81 -25.78 6.54 -4.81
N SER A 82 -26.71 5.79 -5.40
CA SER A 82 -28.03 6.33 -5.73
C SER A 82 -28.92 6.44 -4.49
N GLU A 83 -29.83 7.41 -4.47
CA GLU A 83 -30.80 7.57 -3.36
C GLU A 83 -31.62 6.28 -3.10
N ALA A 84 -31.81 5.44 -4.13
CA ALA A 84 -32.51 4.16 -4.03
C ALA A 84 -31.72 3.09 -3.25
N GLU A 85 -30.40 3.21 -3.19
CA GLU A 85 -29.49 2.28 -2.49
C GLU A 85 -29.30 2.67 -1.01
N ILE A 86 -29.75 3.86 -0.59
CA ILE A 86 -29.71 4.31 0.80
C ILE A 86 -30.89 3.69 1.58
N ILE A 87 -30.58 2.74 2.45
CA ILE A 87 -31.58 1.99 3.25
C ILE A 87 -31.90 2.69 4.58
N VAL A 88 -30.91 3.35 5.19
CA VAL A 88 -31.02 4.04 6.50
C VAL A 88 -30.61 5.49 6.30
N GLY A 89 -31.40 6.43 6.81
CA GLY A 89 -31.07 7.87 6.76
C GLY A 89 -31.33 8.53 5.40
N LYS A 90 -32.40 8.13 4.71
CA LYS A 90 -32.71 8.59 3.35
C LYS A 90 -33.03 10.09 3.28
N GLU A 91 -33.77 10.61 4.26
CA GLU A 91 -34.07 12.04 4.32
C GLU A 91 -32.82 12.87 4.62
N GLU A 92 -31.94 12.38 5.49
CA GLU A 92 -30.65 12.99 5.80
C GLU A 92 -29.72 12.98 4.58
N TYR A 93 -29.64 11.87 3.85
CA TYR A 93 -28.89 11.80 2.59
C TYR A 93 -29.41 12.83 1.57
N LYS A 94 -30.74 12.95 1.43
CA LYS A 94 -31.35 13.94 0.53
C LYS A 94 -31.03 15.38 0.93
N ALA A 95 -31.04 15.67 2.23
CA ALA A 95 -30.64 16.97 2.75
C ALA A 95 -29.15 17.26 2.47
N VAL A 96 -28.26 16.28 2.72
CA VAL A 96 -26.82 16.38 2.39
C VAL A 96 -26.60 16.58 0.90
N SER A 97 -27.30 15.84 0.04
CA SER A 97 -27.21 15.98 -1.41
C SER A 97 -27.62 17.38 -1.86
N THR A 98 -28.71 17.91 -1.30
CA THR A 98 -29.18 19.27 -1.62
C THR A 98 -28.15 20.32 -1.20
N LEU A 99 -27.60 20.23 0.03
CA LEU A 99 -26.56 21.13 0.50
C LEU A 99 -25.27 21.04 -0.35
N MET A 100 -24.90 19.83 -0.78
CA MET A 100 -23.77 19.62 -1.68
C MET A 100 -24.00 20.26 -3.05
N ASP A 101 -25.18 20.06 -3.65
CA ASP A 101 -25.53 20.64 -4.94
C ASP A 101 -25.54 22.18 -4.89
N GLU A 102 -26.11 22.77 -3.84
CA GLU A 102 -26.07 24.22 -3.61
C GLU A 102 -24.64 24.75 -3.49
N TYR A 103 -23.77 24.05 -2.75
CA TYR A 103 -22.37 24.42 -2.62
C TYR A 103 -21.61 24.30 -3.96
N ILE A 104 -21.83 23.21 -4.72
CA ILE A 104 -21.24 22.99 -6.04
C ILE A 104 -21.66 24.10 -7.01
N LEU A 105 -22.95 24.48 -7.01
CA LEU A 105 -23.45 25.59 -7.83
C LEU A 105 -22.81 26.92 -7.44
N SER A 106 -22.70 27.22 -6.15
CA SER A 106 -22.07 28.44 -5.64
C SER A 106 -20.60 28.54 -6.06
N ILE A 107 -19.82 27.46 -5.90
CA ILE A 107 -18.43 27.41 -6.36
C ILE A 107 -18.34 27.54 -7.88
N GLY A 108 -19.24 26.90 -8.64
CA GLY A 108 -19.28 27.01 -10.11
C GLY A 108 -19.51 28.45 -10.59
N GLN A 109 -20.37 29.21 -9.91
CA GLN A 109 -20.59 30.63 -10.20
C GLN A 109 -19.35 31.47 -9.89
N GLN A 110 -18.71 31.27 -8.73
CA GLN A 110 -17.47 31.97 -8.38
C GLN A 110 -16.33 31.64 -9.34
N SER A 111 -16.19 30.37 -9.71
CA SER A 111 -15.22 29.90 -10.71
C SER A 111 -15.41 30.62 -12.05
N SER A 112 -16.65 30.66 -12.55
CA SER A 112 -16.98 31.35 -13.80
C SER A 112 -16.63 32.85 -13.74
N LYS A 113 -16.96 33.51 -12.62
CA LYS A 113 -16.61 34.92 -12.40
C LYS A 113 -15.10 35.14 -12.39
N VAL A 114 -14.36 34.33 -11.65
CA VAL A 114 -12.89 34.42 -11.58
C VAL A 114 -12.27 34.23 -12.96
N VAL A 115 -12.78 33.32 -13.79
CA VAL A 115 -12.30 33.11 -15.16
C VAL A 115 -12.51 34.36 -16.02
N VAL A 116 -13.69 34.98 -15.95
CA VAL A 116 -14.00 36.22 -16.69
C VAL A 116 -13.10 37.37 -16.23
N ASP A 117 -13.07 37.64 -14.93
CA ASP A 117 -12.27 38.72 -14.33
C ASP A 117 -10.77 38.55 -14.66
N SER A 118 -10.28 37.31 -14.61
CA SER A 118 -8.89 36.97 -14.94
C SER A 118 -8.58 37.18 -16.42
N SER A 119 -9.50 36.85 -17.32
CA SER A 119 -9.34 37.03 -18.77
C SER A 119 -9.30 38.52 -19.14
N GLU A 120 -10.19 39.32 -18.53
CA GLU A 120 -10.17 40.78 -18.71
C GLU A 120 -8.88 41.40 -18.19
N PHE A 121 -8.43 41.01 -16.99
CA PHE A 121 -7.17 41.49 -16.43
C PHE A 121 -5.97 41.11 -17.30
N LYS A 122 -5.93 39.88 -17.80
CA LYS A 122 -4.89 39.39 -18.72
C LYS A 122 -4.83 40.21 -20.00
N ASN A 123 -5.98 40.58 -20.57
CA ASN A 123 -6.03 41.43 -21.76
C ASN A 123 -5.50 42.84 -21.48
N LYS A 124 -5.88 43.45 -20.36
CA LYS A 124 -5.36 44.76 -19.93
C LYS A 124 -3.83 44.73 -19.73
N ILE A 125 -3.29 43.68 -19.10
CA ILE A 125 -1.84 43.51 -18.96
C ILE A 125 -1.15 43.35 -20.31
N LYS A 126 -1.73 42.57 -21.24
CA LYS A 126 -1.16 42.43 -22.59
C LYS A 126 -1.07 43.76 -23.31
N GLU A 127 -2.11 44.60 -23.22
CA GLU A 127 -2.11 45.93 -23.82
C GLU A 127 -0.99 46.83 -23.27
N GLU A 128 -0.79 46.85 -21.95
CA GLU A 128 0.29 47.61 -21.32
C GLU A 128 1.68 47.06 -21.68
N ILE A 129 1.83 45.73 -21.80
CA ILE A 129 3.08 45.09 -22.23
C ILE A 129 3.42 45.46 -23.68
N GLU A 130 2.42 45.53 -24.57
CA GLU A 130 2.65 45.97 -25.96
C GLU A 130 3.02 47.45 -26.02
N LYS A 131 2.36 48.32 -25.24
CA LYS A 131 2.78 49.73 -25.11
C LYS A 131 4.22 49.84 -24.61
N TRP A 132 4.60 49.07 -23.59
CA TRP A 132 5.97 49.03 -23.09
C TRP A 132 6.95 48.55 -24.17
N ARG A 133 6.59 47.51 -24.94
CA ARG A 133 7.40 47.00 -26.05
C ARG A 133 7.65 48.05 -27.13
N THR A 134 6.70 48.92 -27.43
CA THR A 134 6.94 50.00 -28.41
C THR A 134 8.02 50.99 -27.97
N LYS A 135 8.13 51.26 -26.65
CA LYS A 135 9.16 52.15 -26.09
C LYS A 135 10.57 51.56 -26.17
N GLU A 136 10.70 50.24 -26.25
CA GLU A 136 11.98 49.54 -26.43
C GLU A 136 12.72 50.00 -27.69
N VAL A 137 11.98 50.35 -28.76
CA VAL A 137 12.55 50.82 -30.04
C VAL A 137 13.43 52.06 -29.84
N GLU A 138 13.05 52.97 -28.95
CA GLU A 138 13.85 54.18 -28.66
C GLU A 138 15.15 53.84 -27.94
N VAL A 139 15.12 52.87 -27.03
CA VAL A 139 16.31 52.42 -26.30
C VAL A 139 17.28 51.69 -27.25
N ILE A 140 16.76 50.85 -28.16
CA ILE A 140 17.56 50.20 -29.21
C ILE A 140 18.26 51.24 -30.10
N LYS A 141 17.56 52.32 -30.49
CA LYS A 141 18.17 53.43 -31.25
C LYS A 141 19.30 54.11 -30.46
N LYS A 142 19.13 54.33 -29.16
CA LYS A 142 20.18 54.91 -28.28
C LYS A 142 21.40 53.99 -28.18
N ILE A 143 21.19 52.67 -28.10
CA ILE A 143 22.27 51.69 -28.09
C ILE A 143 23.07 51.75 -29.39
N GLU A 144 22.40 51.77 -30.55
CA GLU A 144 23.08 51.82 -31.85
C GLU A 144 23.86 53.12 -32.05
N ALA A 145 23.30 54.26 -31.62
CA ALA A 145 24.00 55.54 -31.65
C ALA A 145 25.28 55.53 -30.78
N LYS A 146 25.21 55.01 -29.56
CA LYS A 146 26.39 54.86 -28.68
C LYS A 146 27.42 53.89 -29.25
N ARG A 147 26.96 52.79 -29.86
CA ARG A 147 27.82 51.81 -30.53
C ARG A 147 28.62 52.47 -31.67
N THR A 148 27.95 53.18 -32.58
CA THR A 148 28.63 53.86 -33.71
C THR A 148 29.63 54.91 -33.23
N ALA A 149 29.32 55.64 -32.15
CA ALA A 149 30.26 56.58 -31.53
C ALA A 149 31.51 55.88 -30.97
N LEU A 150 31.36 54.73 -30.30
CA LEU A 150 32.49 53.95 -29.78
C LEU A 150 33.32 53.30 -30.89
N GLU A 151 32.67 52.83 -31.98
CA GLU A 151 33.38 52.31 -33.16
C GLU A 151 34.21 53.39 -33.84
N SER A 152 33.73 54.65 -33.89
CA SER A 152 34.50 55.79 -34.42
C SER A 152 35.73 56.14 -33.57
N GLN A 153 35.75 55.73 -32.30
CA GLN A 153 36.89 55.87 -31.38
C GLN A 153 37.85 54.65 -31.42
N GLY A 154 37.63 53.71 -32.35
CA GLY A 154 38.46 52.50 -32.51
C GLY A 154 38.08 51.35 -31.57
N ILE A 155 36.99 51.46 -30.80
CA ILE A 155 36.51 50.41 -29.89
C ILE A 155 35.45 49.57 -30.61
N LYS A 156 35.82 48.36 -31.04
CA LYS A 156 34.89 47.43 -31.68
C LYS A 156 34.14 46.60 -30.65
N LEU A 157 32.81 46.67 -30.66
CA LEU A 157 31.93 45.95 -29.75
C LEU A 157 31.19 44.82 -30.44
N ASP A 158 31.21 43.63 -29.83
CA ASP A 158 30.36 42.51 -30.25
C ASP A 158 29.00 42.59 -29.52
N ILE A 159 28.07 43.33 -30.12
CA ILE A 159 26.69 43.46 -29.60
C ILE A 159 25.97 42.12 -29.55
N SER A 160 26.29 41.19 -30.46
CA SER A 160 25.66 39.87 -30.47
C SER A 160 26.08 39.06 -29.25
N PHE A 161 27.36 39.13 -28.89
CA PHE A 161 27.89 38.52 -27.68
C PHE A 161 27.33 39.17 -26.40
N ILE A 162 27.28 40.52 -26.35
CA ILE A 162 26.70 41.24 -25.20
C ILE A 162 25.23 40.83 -24.99
N ARG A 163 24.42 40.79 -26.06
CA ARG A 163 23.02 40.34 -26.01
C ARG A 163 22.88 38.90 -25.55
N LYS A 164 23.78 38.02 -26.00
CA LYS A 164 23.79 36.63 -25.58
C LYS A 164 24.08 36.52 -24.08
N VAL A 165 25.15 37.16 -23.60
CA VAL A 165 25.57 37.08 -22.19
C VAL A 165 24.52 37.71 -21.26
N THR A 166 23.96 38.87 -21.62
CA THR A 166 22.90 39.52 -20.84
C THR A 166 21.63 38.68 -20.76
N LYS A 167 21.22 38.06 -21.88
CA LYS A 167 20.12 37.11 -21.90
C LYS A 167 20.42 35.87 -21.05
N ASP A 168 21.62 35.28 -21.18
CA ASP A 168 22.01 34.09 -20.42
C ASP A 168 21.96 34.38 -18.90
N VAL A 169 22.46 35.52 -18.45
CA VAL A 169 22.36 35.95 -17.03
C VAL A 169 20.91 36.02 -16.57
N SER A 170 20.04 36.68 -17.35
CA SER A 170 18.62 36.84 -17.03
C SER A 170 17.88 35.49 -17.00
N ASP A 171 18.10 34.64 -18.01
CA ASP A 171 17.48 33.32 -18.14
C ASP A 171 17.92 32.38 -16.99
N TYR A 172 19.20 32.40 -16.62
CA TYR A 172 19.70 31.59 -15.50
C TYR A 172 19.18 32.10 -14.15
N GLU A 173 19.10 33.42 -13.95
CA GLU A 173 18.54 33.99 -12.73
C GLU A 173 17.07 33.60 -12.53
N ALA A 174 16.26 33.70 -13.58
CA ALA A 174 14.86 33.27 -13.57
C ALA A 174 14.73 31.78 -13.26
N LYS A 175 15.54 30.92 -13.90
CA LYS A 175 15.56 29.47 -13.64
C LYS A 175 15.96 29.14 -12.20
N LEU A 176 16.96 29.82 -11.64
CA LEU A 176 17.38 29.61 -10.26
C LEU A 176 16.28 30.00 -9.27
N LYS A 177 15.52 31.07 -9.55
CA LYS A 177 14.38 31.48 -8.74
C LYS A 177 13.26 30.43 -8.75
N ASP A 178 12.91 29.90 -9.94
CA ASP A 178 11.94 28.81 -10.08
C ASP A 178 12.40 27.53 -9.37
N LEU A 179 13.66 27.14 -9.55
CA LEU A 179 14.21 25.93 -8.92
C LEU A 179 14.25 26.05 -7.38
N LYS A 180 14.52 27.23 -6.82
CA LYS A 180 14.44 27.47 -5.37
C LYS A 180 13.01 27.31 -4.85
N PHE A 181 12.00 27.78 -5.60
CA PHE A 181 10.60 27.56 -5.24
C PHE A 181 10.25 26.06 -5.24
N LYS A 182 10.65 25.34 -6.30
CA LYS A 182 10.48 23.88 -6.39
C LYS A 182 11.23 23.11 -5.31
N GLU A 183 12.37 23.61 -4.86
CA GLU A 183 13.12 23.04 -3.73
C GLU A 183 12.32 23.07 -2.43
N ASN A 184 11.62 24.18 -2.17
CA ASN A 184 10.73 24.29 -1.01
C ASN A 184 9.54 23.33 -1.12
N GLN A 185 8.89 23.27 -2.29
CA GLN A 185 7.82 22.29 -2.53
C GLN A 185 8.30 20.85 -2.33
N TYR A 186 9.51 20.53 -2.79
CA TYR A 186 10.10 19.22 -2.57
C TYR A 186 10.30 18.92 -1.08
N LYS A 187 10.75 19.89 -0.28
CA LYS A 187 10.92 19.74 1.18
C LYS A 187 9.59 19.44 1.86
N GLU A 188 8.53 20.15 1.51
CA GLU A 188 7.17 19.93 2.03
C GLU A 188 6.67 18.51 1.70
N LEU A 189 6.76 18.11 0.42
CA LEU A 189 6.36 16.77 -0.02
C LEU A 189 7.17 15.64 0.67
N VAL A 190 8.44 15.88 0.97
CA VAL A 190 9.26 14.92 1.74
C VAL A 190 8.76 14.80 3.18
N GLN A 191 8.39 15.92 3.81
CA GLN A 191 7.84 15.91 5.17
C GLN A 191 6.51 15.17 5.24
N GLU A 192 5.60 15.43 4.31
CA GLU A 192 4.31 14.74 4.20
C GLU A 192 4.49 13.23 3.99
N ARG A 193 5.35 12.84 3.04
CA ARG A 193 5.67 11.42 2.81
C ARG A 193 6.18 10.74 4.08
N ASN A 194 7.10 11.39 4.80
CA ASN A 194 7.64 10.83 6.04
C ASN A 194 6.60 10.74 7.15
N LYS A 195 5.60 11.63 7.17
CA LYS A 195 4.42 11.51 8.04
C LYS A 195 3.61 10.26 7.69
N PHE A 196 3.20 10.11 6.43
CA PHE A 196 2.41 8.95 5.98
C PHE A 196 3.12 7.61 6.20
N LEU A 197 4.44 7.54 6.00
CA LEU A 197 5.21 6.33 6.27
C LEU A 197 5.22 5.95 7.76
N ARG A 198 5.28 6.95 8.66
CA ARG A 198 5.19 6.72 10.11
C ARG A 198 3.81 6.23 10.53
N GLU A 199 2.75 6.85 10.01
CA GLU A 199 1.36 6.44 10.25
C GLU A 199 1.11 5.02 9.73
N ARG A 200 1.56 4.72 8.51
CA ARG A 200 1.48 3.37 7.94
C ARG A 200 2.18 2.33 8.81
N LYS A 201 3.38 2.64 9.32
CA LYS A 201 4.10 1.75 10.24
C LYS A 201 3.32 1.51 11.52
N ALA A 202 2.80 2.57 12.14
CA ALA A 202 2.00 2.47 13.36
C ALA A 202 0.76 1.57 13.14
N ASN A 203 0.02 1.80 12.05
CA ASN A 203 -1.18 1.00 11.73
C ASN A 203 -0.86 -0.48 11.50
N LEU A 204 0.24 -0.79 10.80
CA LEU A 204 0.66 -2.17 10.58
C LEU A 204 1.17 -2.84 11.87
N ASP A 205 1.83 -2.09 12.75
CA ASP A 205 2.29 -2.58 14.05
C ASP A 205 1.10 -2.86 14.98
N GLU A 206 0.09 -2.00 14.99
CA GLU A 206 -1.16 -2.22 15.72
C GLU A 206 -1.91 -3.46 15.22
N LEU A 207 -2.04 -3.61 13.89
CA LEU A 207 -2.65 -4.78 13.28
C LEU A 207 -1.90 -6.08 13.65
N TYR A 208 -0.57 -6.05 13.64
CA TYR A 208 0.26 -7.17 14.08
C TYR A 208 -0.01 -7.51 15.56
N ASN A 209 -0.10 -6.51 16.43
CA ASN A 209 -0.36 -6.72 17.86
C ASN A 209 -1.73 -7.37 18.10
N GLU A 210 -2.78 -6.94 17.39
CA GLU A 210 -4.10 -7.58 17.49
C GLU A 210 -4.09 -9.03 17.01
N ARG A 211 -3.38 -9.31 15.90
CA ARG A 211 -3.19 -10.68 15.41
C ARG A 211 -2.39 -11.53 16.40
N PHE A 212 -1.35 -10.96 17.00
CA PHE A 212 -0.53 -11.64 17.99
C PHE A 212 -1.33 -12.02 19.24
N LYS A 213 -2.17 -11.10 19.75
CA LYS A 213 -3.11 -11.38 20.85
C LYS A 213 -4.05 -12.53 20.50
N PHE A 214 -4.65 -12.50 19.30
CA PHE A 214 -5.52 -13.58 18.84
C PHE A 214 -4.79 -14.93 18.77
N ILE A 215 -3.59 -14.96 18.18
CA ILE A 215 -2.77 -16.17 18.07
C ILE A 215 -2.39 -16.71 19.45
N HIS A 216 -2.08 -15.83 20.40
CA HIS A 216 -1.80 -16.25 21.77
C HIS A 216 -2.99 -16.99 22.40
N THR A 217 -4.20 -16.45 22.26
CA THR A 217 -5.43 -17.11 22.73
C THR A 217 -5.66 -18.45 22.03
N VAL A 218 -5.49 -18.50 20.70
CA VAL A 218 -5.65 -19.75 19.93
C VAL A 218 -4.65 -20.81 20.38
N ASN A 219 -3.38 -20.45 20.56
CA ASN A 219 -2.34 -21.37 21.03
C ASN A 219 -2.62 -21.91 22.43
N GLN A 220 -3.14 -21.09 23.35
CA GLN A 220 -3.57 -21.59 24.67
C GLN A 220 -4.66 -22.66 24.56
N ASN A 221 -5.60 -22.48 23.62
CA ASN A 221 -6.68 -23.43 23.39
C ASN A 221 -6.25 -24.68 22.61
N LEU A 222 -5.24 -24.57 21.74
CA LEU A 222 -4.67 -25.70 20.99
C LEU A 222 -3.86 -26.64 21.88
N LYS A 223 -3.34 -26.18 23.03
CA LYS A 223 -2.61 -27.03 23.97
C LYS A 223 -3.48 -28.20 24.40
N GLY A 224 -3.03 -29.42 24.08
CA GLY A 224 -3.74 -30.66 24.41
C GLY A 224 -4.93 -31.01 23.50
N SER A 225 -5.18 -30.26 22.43
CA SER A 225 -6.25 -30.57 21.47
C SER A 225 -5.86 -31.65 20.45
N VAL A 226 -4.56 -31.80 20.16
CA VAL A 226 -4.02 -32.77 19.18
C VAL A 226 -3.14 -33.77 19.92
N ILE A 227 -3.43 -35.06 19.73
CA ILE A 227 -2.68 -36.17 20.33
C ILE A 227 -1.31 -36.27 19.63
N ASP A 228 -0.23 -36.54 20.39
CA ASP A 228 1.16 -36.71 19.94
C ASP A 228 1.91 -35.49 19.38
N TYR A 229 1.24 -34.35 19.14
CA TYR A 229 1.87 -33.15 18.56
C TYR A 229 1.50 -31.88 19.33
N GLU A 230 2.51 -31.06 19.59
CA GLU A 230 2.31 -29.67 20.02
C GLU A 230 2.21 -28.79 18.77
N VAL A 231 1.05 -28.17 18.59
CA VAL A 231 0.74 -27.29 17.45
C VAL A 231 0.77 -25.86 17.92
N GLU A 232 1.60 -25.05 17.27
CA GLU A 232 1.81 -23.64 17.60
C GLU A 232 1.57 -22.80 16.35
N LEU A 233 0.51 -22.00 16.35
CA LEU A 233 0.30 -20.97 15.35
C LEU A 233 1.27 -19.81 15.60
N ARG A 234 1.95 -19.35 14.56
CA ARG A 234 2.90 -18.24 14.63
C ARG A 234 2.59 -17.22 13.56
N ILE A 235 3.13 -16.02 13.74
CA ILE A 235 3.01 -14.93 12.81
C ILE A 235 4.35 -14.20 12.69
N GLU A 236 4.78 -14.02 11.45
CA GLU A 236 5.94 -13.22 11.08
C GLU A 236 5.48 -11.84 10.64
N LYS A 237 6.04 -10.81 11.29
CA LYS A 237 5.63 -9.43 11.13
C LYS A 237 6.02 -8.90 9.76
N GLN A 238 5.03 -8.55 8.95
CA GLN A 238 5.23 -7.87 7.66
C GLN A 238 6.05 -8.66 6.63
N ASN A 239 6.04 -9.99 6.69
CA ASN A 239 6.82 -10.90 5.85
C ASN A 239 6.02 -11.56 4.70
N LEU A 240 4.90 -10.97 4.29
CA LEU A 240 4.09 -11.49 3.19
C LEU A 240 3.71 -10.38 2.20
N SER A 241 4.44 -10.31 1.07
CA SER A 241 4.10 -9.45 -0.06
C SER A 241 4.62 -10.04 -1.37
N ARG A 242 3.70 -10.55 -2.19
CA ARG A 242 4.03 -11.01 -3.55
C ARG A 242 4.53 -9.86 -4.42
N GLU A 243 3.90 -8.69 -4.28
CA GLU A 243 4.27 -7.49 -5.02
C GLU A 243 5.72 -7.06 -4.75
N LEU A 244 6.14 -7.06 -3.47
CA LEU A 244 7.52 -6.76 -3.11
C LEU A 244 8.51 -7.76 -3.71
N ALA A 245 8.18 -9.06 -3.65
CA ALA A 245 9.02 -10.09 -4.24
C ALA A 245 9.17 -9.91 -5.76
N GLU A 246 8.09 -9.56 -6.47
CA GLU A 246 8.14 -9.28 -7.93
C GLU A 246 8.96 -8.02 -8.26
N ILE A 247 8.90 -6.97 -7.44
CA ILE A 247 9.78 -5.80 -7.60
C ILE A 247 11.24 -6.21 -7.47
N ILE A 248 11.59 -6.97 -6.42
CA ILE A 248 12.98 -7.42 -6.20
C ILE A 248 13.44 -8.30 -7.38
N LYS A 249 12.61 -9.25 -7.84
CA LYS A 249 12.90 -10.10 -9.01
C LYS A 249 13.19 -9.27 -10.25
N THR A 250 12.35 -8.29 -10.53
CA THR A 250 12.44 -7.43 -11.72
C THR A 250 13.71 -6.57 -11.68
N VAL A 251 13.97 -5.90 -10.56
CA VAL A 251 15.12 -4.99 -10.39
C VAL A 251 16.45 -5.74 -10.44
N MET A 252 16.50 -6.94 -9.87
CA MET A 252 17.70 -7.77 -9.89
C MET A 252 17.85 -8.57 -11.18
N GLY A 253 16.81 -8.65 -12.01
CA GLY A 253 16.80 -9.50 -13.20
C GLY A 253 16.91 -10.99 -12.87
N TYR A 254 16.40 -11.41 -11.70
CA TYR A 254 16.47 -12.81 -11.27
C TYR A 254 15.68 -13.71 -12.20
N ARG A 255 16.33 -14.80 -12.61
CA ARG A 255 15.75 -15.84 -13.47
C ARG A 255 16.05 -17.22 -12.88
N THR A 256 15.24 -18.19 -13.28
CA THR A 256 15.40 -19.62 -12.95
C THR A 256 15.75 -19.85 -11.46
N ALA A 257 16.97 -20.25 -11.14
CA ALA A 257 17.40 -20.61 -9.78
C ALA A 257 17.50 -19.43 -8.80
N GLN A 258 17.54 -18.18 -9.29
CA GLN A 258 17.63 -16.99 -8.42
C GLN A 258 16.26 -16.45 -8.00
N VAL A 259 15.17 -16.84 -8.68
CA VAL A 259 13.81 -16.37 -8.37
C VAL A 259 13.45 -16.56 -6.88
N PRO A 260 13.76 -17.69 -6.23
CA PRO A 260 13.47 -17.88 -4.82
C PRO A 260 14.22 -16.94 -3.87
N LYS A 261 15.33 -16.31 -4.30
CA LYS A 261 16.09 -15.37 -3.45
C LYS A 261 15.24 -14.15 -3.07
N ALA A 262 14.40 -13.67 -3.99
CA ALA A 262 13.52 -12.53 -3.71
C ALA A 262 12.44 -12.89 -2.66
N ASP A 263 11.80 -14.05 -2.83
CA ASP A 263 10.82 -14.54 -1.86
C ASP A 263 11.51 -14.75 -0.49
N PHE A 264 12.74 -15.28 -0.48
CA PHE A 264 13.52 -15.46 0.75
C PHE A 264 13.78 -14.14 1.50
N ILE A 265 14.10 -13.05 0.81
CA ILE A 265 14.27 -11.73 1.45
C ILE A 265 12.97 -11.28 2.10
N VAL A 266 11.85 -11.35 1.37
CA VAL A 266 10.53 -10.92 1.87
C VAL A 266 10.09 -11.74 3.07
N GLU A 267 10.37 -13.04 3.06
CA GLU A 267 9.98 -13.95 4.13
C GLU A 267 10.85 -13.81 5.40
N ASN A 268 12.09 -13.34 5.29
CA ASN A 268 13.03 -13.33 6.42
C ASN A 268 13.42 -11.92 6.91
N VAL A 269 13.10 -10.86 6.16
CA VAL A 269 13.35 -9.46 6.56
C VAL A 269 12.04 -8.73 6.64
N SER A 270 11.71 -8.17 7.81
CA SER A 270 10.47 -7.40 7.96
C SER A 270 10.49 -6.20 7.00
N PHE A 271 9.33 -5.84 6.45
CA PHE A 271 9.23 -4.78 5.45
C PHE A 271 9.90 -3.47 5.89
N PHE A 272 9.62 -2.98 7.11
CA PHE A 272 10.21 -1.73 7.58
C PHE A 272 11.69 -1.83 7.95
N ASP A 273 12.21 -3.02 8.28
CA ASP A 273 13.65 -3.22 8.44
C ASP A 273 14.36 -3.12 7.09
N LEU A 274 13.79 -3.73 6.05
CA LEU A 274 14.28 -3.59 4.68
C LEU A 274 14.24 -2.13 4.23
N VAL A 275 13.12 -1.43 4.40
CA VAL A 275 12.99 0.00 4.03
C VAL A 275 14.02 0.85 4.80
N THR A 276 14.20 0.61 6.09
CA THR A 276 15.20 1.33 6.91
C THR A 276 16.62 1.08 6.40
N ALA A 277 16.94 -0.16 6.05
CA ALA A 277 18.23 -0.54 5.48
C ALA A 277 18.48 0.15 4.13
N LEU A 278 17.46 0.24 3.26
CA LEU A 278 17.54 1.01 2.02
C LEU A 278 17.84 2.49 2.31
N TYR A 279 17.15 3.12 3.26
CA TYR A 279 17.46 4.51 3.61
C TYR A 279 18.89 4.72 4.12
N LYS A 280 19.39 3.78 4.93
CA LYS A 280 20.73 3.86 5.54
C LYS A 280 21.85 3.34 4.64
N ASN A 281 21.53 2.80 3.47
CA ASN A 281 22.48 2.05 2.64
C ASN A 281 23.16 0.90 3.41
N ASP A 282 22.39 0.21 4.25
CA ASP A 282 22.87 -0.85 5.12
C ASP A 282 22.60 -2.22 4.49
N LYS A 283 23.67 -2.95 4.15
CA LYS A 283 23.60 -4.29 3.56
C LYS A 283 23.43 -5.41 4.57
N SER A 284 23.63 -5.14 5.87
CA SER A 284 23.69 -6.18 6.90
C SER A 284 22.39 -6.98 7.01
N VAL A 285 21.23 -6.36 6.76
CA VAL A 285 19.94 -7.08 6.80
C VAL A 285 19.82 -8.17 5.72
N ILE A 286 20.55 -8.05 4.61
CA ILE A 286 20.58 -9.06 3.54
C ILE A 286 21.80 -9.98 3.70
N ALA A 287 22.97 -9.43 3.99
CA ALA A 287 24.22 -10.20 4.11
C ALA A 287 24.17 -11.23 5.26
N ASN A 288 23.43 -10.94 6.34
CA ASN A 288 23.32 -11.84 7.49
C ASN A 288 22.27 -12.95 7.31
N LEU A 289 21.56 -12.99 6.18
CA LEU A 289 20.54 -14.00 5.90
C LEU A 289 21.17 -15.38 5.68
N LYS A 290 20.71 -16.35 6.48
CA LYS A 290 21.18 -17.73 6.46
C LYS A 290 20.04 -18.70 6.22
N ASN A 291 20.34 -19.82 5.54
CA ASN A 291 19.40 -20.92 5.39
C ASN A 291 19.28 -21.75 6.69
N GLN A 292 18.42 -22.77 6.65
CA GLN A 292 18.20 -23.71 7.76
C GLN A 292 19.46 -24.45 8.20
N PHE A 293 20.50 -24.52 7.36
CA PHE A 293 21.80 -25.12 7.65
C PHE A 293 22.85 -24.10 8.09
N SER A 294 22.44 -22.88 8.46
CA SER A 294 23.31 -21.76 8.86
C SER A 294 24.30 -21.29 7.78
N GLN A 295 24.04 -21.60 6.51
CA GLN A 295 24.85 -21.15 5.37
C GLN A 295 24.31 -19.82 4.83
N ALA A 296 25.20 -18.91 4.47
CA ALA A 296 24.83 -17.63 3.87
C ALA A 296 24.12 -17.81 2.52
N ILE A 297 23.01 -17.10 2.31
CA ILE A 297 22.27 -17.12 1.04
C ILE A 297 22.83 -16.09 0.04
N PHE A 298 23.34 -14.97 0.56
CA PHE A 298 23.84 -13.84 -0.23
C PHE A 298 25.30 -13.60 0.09
N THR A 299 26.09 -13.29 -0.94
CA THR A 299 27.44 -12.76 -0.73
C THR A 299 27.37 -11.28 -0.33
N ASP A 300 28.45 -10.77 0.24
CA ASP A 300 28.57 -9.36 0.59
C ASP A 300 28.41 -8.43 -0.64
N GLU A 301 28.91 -8.86 -1.79
CA GLU A 301 28.78 -8.15 -3.06
C GLU A 301 27.32 -8.16 -3.55
N GLU A 302 26.65 -9.32 -3.52
CA GLU A 302 25.24 -9.44 -3.88
C GLU A 302 24.36 -8.56 -2.98
N ALA A 303 24.58 -8.59 -1.65
CA ALA A 303 23.84 -7.76 -0.71
C ALA A 303 24.04 -6.26 -0.98
N THR A 304 25.27 -5.87 -1.35
CA THR A 304 25.59 -4.48 -1.73
C THR A 304 24.85 -4.07 -3.01
N ASP A 305 24.85 -4.92 -4.04
CA ASP A 305 24.15 -4.65 -5.31
C ASP A 305 22.63 -4.56 -5.10
N ILE A 306 22.04 -5.46 -4.31
CA ILE A 306 20.60 -5.44 -3.99
C ILE A 306 20.22 -4.12 -3.32
N ILE A 307 20.90 -3.74 -2.24
CA ILE A 307 20.62 -2.46 -1.55
C ILE A 307 20.84 -1.28 -2.50
N GLY A 308 21.91 -1.29 -3.28
CA GLY A 308 22.22 -0.23 -4.25
C GLY A 308 21.11 -0.01 -5.28
N ARG A 309 20.60 -1.08 -5.88
CA ARG A 309 19.54 -0.99 -6.91
C ARG A 309 18.17 -0.66 -6.33
N LEU A 310 17.80 -1.27 -5.19
CA LEU A 310 16.50 -1.03 -4.57
C LEU A 310 16.37 0.38 -3.97
N ARG A 311 17.50 1.04 -3.66
CA ARG A 311 17.55 2.43 -3.19
C ARG A 311 17.27 3.49 -4.25
N ASN A 312 17.24 3.12 -5.53
CA ASN A 312 16.87 4.04 -6.59
C ASN A 312 15.52 4.71 -6.26
N ILE A 313 15.41 6.03 -6.46
CA ILE A 313 14.26 6.81 -5.99
C ILE A 313 12.92 6.29 -6.50
N THR A 314 12.87 5.82 -7.76
CA THR A 314 11.65 5.27 -8.36
C THR A 314 11.32 3.91 -7.77
N THR A 315 12.32 3.03 -7.64
CA THR A 315 12.15 1.70 -7.03
C THR A 315 11.74 1.80 -5.57
N LEU A 316 12.42 2.63 -4.78
CA LEU A 316 12.11 2.87 -3.37
C LEU A 316 10.69 3.43 -3.21
N GLY A 317 10.29 4.36 -4.08
CA GLY A 317 8.93 4.89 -4.11
C GLY A 317 7.88 3.82 -4.43
N GLN A 318 8.18 2.83 -5.27
CA GLN A 318 7.32 1.67 -5.51
C GLN A 318 7.25 0.78 -4.26
N ILE A 319 8.40 0.38 -3.70
CA ILE A 319 8.50 -0.47 -2.50
C ILE A 319 7.69 0.09 -1.34
N GLU A 320 7.72 1.39 -1.11
CA GLU A 320 6.98 2.03 -0.01
C GLU A 320 5.47 1.91 -0.10
N ARG A 321 4.93 1.71 -1.30
CA ARG A 321 3.49 1.67 -1.57
C ARG A 321 2.93 0.26 -1.64
N VAL A 322 3.78 -0.76 -1.79
CA VAL A 322 3.34 -2.13 -2.00
C VAL A 322 2.44 -2.63 -0.87
N ILE A 323 1.56 -3.58 -1.15
CA ILE A 323 0.69 -4.17 -0.13
C ILE A 323 1.47 -5.21 0.66
N ILE A 324 1.56 -5.03 1.98
CA ILE A 324 2.23 -5.95 2.91
C ILE A 324 1.22 -6.54 3.87
N LYS A 325 1.40 -7.82 4.17
CA LYS A 325 0.68 -8.56 5.20
C LYS A 325 1.69 -9.23 6.14
N ASP A 326 1.21 -9.57 7.32
CA ASP A 326 1.93 -10.51 8.18
C ASP A 326 1.78 -11.93 7.63
N LYS A 327 2.78 -12.78 7.85
CA LYS A 327 2.80 -14.17 7.38
C LYS A 327 2.41 -15.10 8.54
N PRO A 328 1.17 -15.61 8.60
CA PRO A 328 0.83 -16.67 9.55
C PRO A 328 1.40 -18.01 9.08
N TYR A 329 1.88 -18.83 10.00
CA TYR A 329 2.31 -20.20 9.71
C TYR A 329 2.08 -21.11 10.91
N ILE A 330 1.92 -22.41 10.63
CA ILE A 330 1.70 -23.43 11.66
C ILE A 330 3.02 -24.14 11.90
N LYS A 331 3.48 -24.11 13.14
CA LYS A 331 4.67 -24.84 13.60
C LYS A 331 4.23 -26.08 14.37
N ILE A 332 4.80 -27.23 14.03
CA ILE A 332 4.51 -28.49 14.70
C ILE A 332 5.75 -29.03 15.38
N LYS A 333 5.59 -29.40 16.65
CA LYS A 333 6.63 -30.00 17.48
C LYS A 333 6.15 -31.37 17.93
N LYS A 334 6.97 -32.40 17.70
CA LYS A 334 6.75 -33.74 18.24
C LYS A 334 7.74 -34.00 19.35
N LEU A 335 7.26 -34.35 20.54
CA LEU A 335 8.11 -34.83 21.63
C LEU A 335 8.43 -36.30 21.39
N ILE A 336 9.71 -36.62 21.27
CA ILE A 336 10.22 -37.98 21.15
C ILE A 336 10.95 -38.29 22.45
N SER A 337 10.48 -39.30 23.17
CA SER A 337 11.21 -39.86 24.30
C SER A 337 12.28 -40.80 23.75
N ASN A 338 13.54 -40.42 23.95
CA ASN A 338 14.67 -41.27 23.59
C ASN A 338 14.79 -42.44 24.58
N PRO A 339 15.45 -43.54 24.19
CA PRO A 339 15.67 -44.71 25.06
C PRO A 339 16.44 -44.39 26.35
N ASP A 340 17.19 -43.29 26.37
CA ASP A 340 17.96 -42.80 27.53
C ASP A 340 17.12 -41.94 28.49
N GLY A 341 15.82 -41.78 28.24
CA GLY A 341 14.91 -40.95 29.05
C GLY A 341 14.96 -39.45 28.71
N THR A 342 15.83 -39.02 27.80
CA THR A 342 15.85 -37.63 27.32
C THR A 342 14.68 -37.39 26.35
N LYS A 343 14.10 -36.18 26.39
CA LYS A 343 13.04 -35.78 25.46
C LYS A 343 13.63 -34.87 24.40
N THR A 344 13.57 -35.30 23.14
CA THR A 344 13.93 -34.44 21.99
C THR A 344 12.68 -33.89 21.34
N VAL A 345 12.74 -32.62 20.92
CA VAL A 345 11.65 -31.98 20.19
C VAL A 345 12.01 -31.97 18.72
N LEU A 346 11.25 -32.73 17.92
CA LEU A 346 11.39 -32.74 16.46
C LEU A 346 10.40 -31.76 15.85
N GLU A 347 10.91 -30.78 15.09
CA GLU A 347 10.05 -29.89 14.31
C GLU A 347 9.66 -30.57 12.99
N ARG A 348 8.38 -30.47 12.64
CA ARG A 348 7.87 -30.94 11.35
C ARG A 348 7.08 -29.84 10.65
N ASP A 349 7.15 -29.88 9.32
CA ASP A 349 6.32 -29.07 8.45
C ASP A 349 4.87 -29.61 8.48
N PHE A 350 3.89 -28.71 8.47
CA PHE A 350 2.47 -29.04 8.39
C PHE A 350 2.14 -29.91 7.18
N SER A 351 2.79 -29.65 6.04
CA SER A 351 2.65 -30.44 4.80
C SER A 351 3.09 -31.90 4.95
N LYS A 352 3.91 -32.23 5.97
CA LYS A 352 4.42 -33.58 6.22
C LYS A 352 3.60 -34.37 7.25
N LEU A 353 2.48 -33.82 7.71
CA LEU A 353 1.52 -34.54 8.56
C LEU A 353 0.62 -35.45 7.72
N SER A 354 0.01 -36.45 8.37
CA SER A 354 -1.05 -37.24 7.73
C SER A 354 -2.28 -36.36 7.44
N MET A 355 -3.09 -36.74 6.44
CA MET A 355 -4.31 -36.00 6.08
C MET A 355 -5.24 -35.80 7.28
N GLY A 356 -5.44 -36.84 8.09
CA GLY A 356 -6.26 -36.76 9.30
C GLY A 356 -5.75 -35.74 10.32
N GLN A 357 -4.43 -35.69 10.53
CA GLN A 357 -3.79 -34.71 11.42
C GLN A 357 -3.89 -33.28 10.89
N GLN A 358 -3.72 -33.10 9.57
CA GLN A 358 -3.88 -31.79 8.93
C GLN A 358 -5.32 -31.29 9.08
N GLN A 359 -6.30 -32.14 8.81
CA GLN A 359 -7.73 -31.81 8.95
C GLN A 359 -8.09 -31.48 10.40
N SER A 360 -7.64 -32.25 11.39
CA SER A 360 -7.95 -31.98 12.80
C SER A 360 -7.39 -30.64 13.28
N ILE A 361 -6.16 -30.30 12.88
CA ILE A 361 -5.55 -29.00 13.19
C ILE A 361 -6.35 -27.85 12.55
N LEU A 362 -6.63 -27.94 11.24
CA LEU A 362 -7.34 -26.89 10.52
C LEU A 362 -8.77 -26.70 11.03
N LEU A 363 -9.48 -27.79 11.28
CA LEU A 363 -10.83 -27.76 11.84
C LEU A 363 -10.83 -27.08 13.22
N THR A 364 -9.86 -27.42 14.07
CA THR A 364 -9.72 -26.79 15.39
C THR A 364 -9.44 -25.28 15.26
N LEU A 365 -8.55 -24.87 14.35
CA LEU A 365 -8.29 -23.45 14.07
C LEU A 365 -9.54 -22.70 13.56
N LEU A 366 -10.32 -23.33 12.68
CA LEU A 366 -11.57 -22.76 12.16
C LEU A 366 -12.63 -22.59 13.25
N LEU A 367 -12.70 -23.54 14.19
CA LEU A 367 -13.63 -23.49 15.32
C LEU A 367 -13.25 -22.42 16.35
N TYR A 368 -11.97 -22.04 16.46
CA TYR A 368 -11.54 -20.92 17.29
C TYR A 368 -11.58 -19.56 16.59
N SER A 369 -12.07 -19.51 15.35
CA SER A 369 -12.24 -18.25 14.63
C SER A 369 -13.30 -17.38 15.29
N LYS A 370 -12.97 -16.11 15.56
CA LYS A 370 -13.91 -15.07 16.06
C LYS A 370 -14.86 -14.53 14.98
N ARG A 371 -15.02 -15.24 13.86
CA ARG A 371 -15.91 -14.81 12.78
C ARG A 371 -17.35 -15.16 13.13
N ASN A 372 -18.25 -14.19 12.95
CA ASN A 372 -19.69 -14.37 13.21
C ASN A 372 -20.48 -14.85 11.98
N CYS A 373 -19.81 -15.13 10.85
CA CYS A 373 -20.48 -15.69 9.68
C CYS A 373 -20.80 -17.18 9.89
N PRO A 374 -21.88 -17.73 9.31
CA PRO A 374 -22.19 -19.15 9.42
C PRO A 374 -21.00 -20.04 9.04
N LEU A 375 -20.77 -21.11 9.81
CA LEU A 375 -19.77 -22.13 9.52
C LEU A 375 -20.47 -23.35 8.96
N ILE A 376 -20.17 -23.71 7.70
CA ILE A 376 -20.70 -24.92 7.07
C ILE A 376 -19.56 -25.94 7.01
N ILE A 377 -19.79 -27.13 7.54
CA ILE A 377 -18.80 -28.20 7.58
C ILE A 377 -19.44 -29.48 7.05
N ASP A 378 -18.86 -30.02 5.98
CA ASP A 378 -19.29 -31.28 5.39
C ASP A 378 -18.36 -32.41 5.86
N GLN A 379 -18.94 -33.45 6.43
CA GLN A 379 -18.27 -34.64 6.97
C GLN A 379 -16.97 -34.32 7.74
N PRO A 380 -17.04 -33.50 8.82
CA PRO A 380 -15.85 -33.19 9.62
C PRO A 380 -15.16 -34.42 10.21
N GLU A 381 -15.88 -35.54 10.35
CA GLU A 381 -15.37 -36.82 10.85
C GLU A 381 -14.42 -37.56 9.89
N ASP A 382 -14.41 -37.21 8.60
CA ASP A 382 -13.60 -37.92 7.62
C ASP A 382 -12.10 -37.80 7.96
N ASN A 383 -11.42 -38.95 8.04
CA ASN A 383 -10.03 -39.09 8.46
C ASN A 383 -9.70 -38.67 9.91
N LEU A 384 -10.72 -38.46 10.77
CA LEU A 384 -10.51 -38.23 12.21
C LEU A 384 -10.79 -39.49 13.01
N ASP A 385 -9.99 -39.74 14.06
CA ASP A 385 -10.28 -40.81 14.99
C ASP A 385 -11.46 -40.46 15.92
N SER A 386 -12.18 -41.47 16.40
CA SER A 386 -13.37 -41.27 17.24
C SER A 386 -13.06 -40.61 18.59
N GLU A 387 -11.84 -40.76 19.09
CA GLU A 387 -11.41 -40.15 20.36
C GLU A 387 -11.27 -38.63 20.21
N PHE A 388 -10.64 -38.16 19.13
CA PHE A 388 -10.51 -36.75 18.80
C PHE A 388 -11.88 -36.11 18.54
N ILE A 389 -12.76 -36.81 17.81
CA ILE A 389 -14.13 -36.35 17.55
C ILE A 389 -14.82 -36.05 18.89
N TYR A 390 -14.76 -36.98 19.84
CA TYR A 390 -15.44 -36.81 21.12
C TYR A 390 -14.74 -35.81 22.05
N LYS A 391 -13.42 -35.93 22.27
CA LYS A 391 -12.70 -35.13 23.28
C LYS A 391 -12.48 -33.68 22.85
N THR A 392 -12.29 -33.44 21.56
CA THR A 392 -11.90 -32.12 21.02
C THR A 392 -13.02 -31.50 20.21
N LEU A 393 -13.47 -32.17 19.13
CA LEU A 393 -14.42 -31.57 18.19
C LEU A 393 -15.78 -31.26 18.85
N VAL A 394 -16.40 -32.25 19.49
CA VAL A 394 -17.70 -32.08 20.18
C VAL A 394 -17.64 -30.99 21.24
N LYS A 395 -16.58 -30.97 22.05
CA LYS A 395 -16.38 -29.94 23.08
C LYS A 395 -16.28 -28.53 22.48
N ASN A 396 -15.58 -28.39 21.35
CA ASN A 396 -15.43 -27.12 20.67
C ASN A 396 -16.72 -26.69 19.97
N LEU A 397 -17.45 -27.62 19.34
CA LEU A 397 -18.77 -27.37 18.75
C LEU A 397 -19.75 -26.77 19.76
N LYS A 398 -19.83 -27.35 20.95
CA LYS A 398 -20.68 -26.82 22.04
C LYS A 398 -20.34 -25.40 22.46
N ARG A 399 -19.07 -24.99 22.34
CA ARG A 399 -18.64 -23.63 22.68
C ARG A 399 -18.89 -22.65 21.55
N ILE A 400 -18.64 -23.04 20.31
CA ILE A 400 -18.76 -22.13 19.17
C ILE A 400 -20.21 -21.86 18.80
N LYS A 401 -21.11 -22.84 18.96
CA LYS A 401 -22.53 -22.70 18.59
C LYS A 401 -23.25 -21.58 19.36
N GLU A 402 -22.78 -21.27 20.58
CA GLU A 402 -23.27 -20.18 21.42
C GLU A 402 -23.04 -18.78 20.83
N HIS A 403 -22.08 -18.64 19.92
CA HIS A 403 -21.65 -17.35 19.39
C HIS A 403 -21.65 -17.29 17.85
N ARG A 404 -21.86 -18.42 17.18
CA ARG A 404 -21.78 -18.56 15.73
C ARG A 404 -22.67 -19.70 15.27
N GLN A 405 -23.47 -19.47 14.22
CA GLN A 405 -24.24 -20.53 13.60
C GLN A 405 -23.30 -21.57 12.95
N VAL A 406 -23.46 -22.83 13.30
CA VAL A 406 -22.72 -23.96 12.71
C VAL A 406 -23.71 -24.91 12.06
N ILE A 407 -23.48 -25.24 10.80
CA ILE A 407 -24.27 -26.19 10.01
C ILE A 407 -23.33 -27.34 9.66
N ILE A 408 -23.68 -28.55 10.11
CA ILE A 408 -22.85 -29.73 9.90
C ILE A 408 -23.64 -30.78 9.14
N VAL A 409 -23.04 -31.31 8.08
CA VAL A 409 -23.48 -32.54 7.42
C VAL A 409 -22.61 -33.66 7.97
N THR A 410 -23.22 -34.64 8.63
CA THR A 410 -22.48 -35.72 9.30
C THR A 410 -23.30 -37.00 9.32
N HIS A 411 -22.59 -38.13 9.33
CA HIS A 411 -23.15 -39.46 9.59
C HIS A 411 -22.73 -39.99 10.98
N ASN A 412 -22.00 -39.19 11.76
CA ASN A 412 -21.45 -39.60 13.04
C ASN A 412 -22.36 -39.16 14.21
N ALA A 413 -22.85 -40.14 14.99
CA ALA A 413 -23.69 -39.89 16.16
C ALA A 413 -23.01 -39.02 17.23
N ASN A 414 -21.69 -39.11 17.40
CA ASN A 414 -20.97 -38.28 18.36
C ASN A 414 -21.06 -36.79 17.98
N ILE A 415 -21.10 -36.48 16.68
CA ILE A 415 -21.20 -35.09 16.22
C ILE A 415 -22.65 -34.62 16.27
N ALA A 416 -23.57 -35.37 15.65
CA ALA A 416 -24.97 -34.96 15.56
C ALA A 416 -25.68 -34.93 16.92
N ILE A 417 -25.42 -35.93 17.77
CA ILE A 417 -26.11 -36.13 19.05
C ILE A 417 -25.29 -35.56 20.21
N LEU A 418 -24.05 -36.02 20.37
CA LEU A 418 -23.24 -35.58 21.52
C LEU A 418 -22.71 -34.15 21.34
N GLY A 419 -22.69 -33.63 20.11
CA GLY A 419 -22.49 -32.21 19.80
C GLY A 419 -23.60 -31.28 20.28
N ASP A 420 -24.71 -31.85 20.78
CA ASP A 420 -25.85 -31.11 21.33
C ASP A 420 -26.51 -30.19 20.28
N SER A 421 -26.87 -30.76 19.13
CA SER A 421 -27.46 -29.99 18.02
C SER A 421 -28.87 -29.50 18.37
N GLU A 422 -29.13 -28.20 18.21
CA GLU A 422 -30.46 -27.61 18.46
C GLU A 422 -31.50 -28.04 17.42
N LEU A 423 -31.04 -28.28 16.18
CA LEU A 423 -31.88 -28.68 15.07
C LEU A 423 -31.21 -29.82 14.30
N ILE A 424 -31.87 -30.97 14.28
CA ILE A 424 -31.50 -32.11 13.47
C ILE A 424 -32.46 -32.20 12.30
N ILE A 425 -31.91 -32.36 11.09
CA ILE A 425 -32.66 -32.51 9.83
C ILE A 425 -32.28 -33.85 9.21
N PRO A 426 -32.95 -34.95 9.58
CA PRO A 426 -32.71 -36.25 8.96
C PRO A 426 -33.13 -36.23 7.48
N LEU A 427 -32.19 -36.59 6.61
CA LEU A 427 -32.41 -36.68 5.17
C LEU A 427 -32.60 -38.15 4.77
N LYS A 428 -33.59 -38.42 3.92
CA LYS A 428 -33.70 -39.68 3.18
C LYS A 428 -33.41 -39.42 1.73
N SER A 429 -32.34 -40.03 1.23
CA SER A 429 -32.08 -40.09 -0.19
C SER A 429 -32.72 -41.34 -0.79
N THR A 430 -33.42 -41.16 -1.90
CA THR A 430 -33.72 -42.21 -2.87
C THR A 430 -32.79 -41.99 -4.06
N ASN A 431 -32.63 -42.99 -4.94
CA ASN A 431 -31.76 -42.86 -6.12
C ASN A 431 -32.10 -41.67 -7.05
N GLU A 432 -33.27 -41.05 -6.88
CA GLU A 432 -33.75 -39.93 -7.71
C GLU A 432 -33.94 -38.61 -6.94
N LYS A 433 -34.26 -38.67 -5.62
CA LYS A 433 -34.61 -37.48 -4.83
C LYS A 433 -34.20 -37.62 -3.36
N THR A 434 -33.70 -36.51 -2.81
CA THR A 434 -33.51 -36.34 -1.37
C THR A 434 -34.70 -35.62 -0.77
N SER A 435 -35.21 -36.13 0.34
CA SER A 435 -36.33 -35.56 1.09
C SER A 435 -35.98 -35.40 2.56
N ILE A 436 -36.52 -34.35 3.18
CA ILE A 436 -36.40 -34.15 4.63
C ILE A 436 -37.48 -34.99 5.31
N ILE A 437 -37.06 -35.91 6.17
CA ILE A 437 -37.96 -36.85 6.86
C ILE A 437 -38.61 -36.17 8.07
N GLU A 438 -37.80 -35.42 8.82
CA GLU A 438 -38.18 -34.82 10.10
C GLU A 438 -37.36 -33.54 10.32
N ARG A 439 -37.82 -32.65 11.21
CA ARG A 439 -37.09 -31.44 11.59
C ARG A 439 -37.36 -31.13 13.05
N GLY A 440 -36.35 -31.22 13.91
CA GLY A 440 -36.49 -30.79 15.30
C GLY A 440 -35.29 -31.07 16.17
N SER A 441 -35.40 -30.72 17.46
CA SER A 441 -34.42 -31.12 18.49
C SER A 441 -34.42 -32.64 18.69
N ILE A 442 -33.30 -33.17 19.20
CA ILE A 442 -33.18 -34.56 19.63
C ILE A 442 -34.14 -34.93 20.79
N ASP A 443 -34.67 -33.93 21.51
CA ASP A 443 -35.64 -34.12 22.59
C ASP A 443 -37.03 -34.52 22.08
N ASN A 444 -37.33 -34.24 20.80
CA ASN A 444 -38.57 -34.68 20.18
C ASN A 444 -38.49 -36.18 19.91
N GLY A 445 -39.41 -36.96 20.50
CA GLY A 445 -39.45 -38.42 20.35
C GLY A 445 -39.50 -38.92 18.90
N LYS A 446 -40.08 -38.14 17.95
CA LYS A 446 -40.04 -38.48 16.51
C LYS A 446 -38.65 -38.30 15.91
N THR A 447 -38.00 -37.17 16.19
CA THR A 447 -36.63 -36.87 15.75
C THR A 447 -35.64 -37.85 16.36
N ASN A 448 -35.78 -38.15 17.65
CA ASN A 448 -34.96 -39.11 18.37
C ASN A 448 -34.96 -40.50 17.73
N LYS A 449 -36.16 -41.06 17.50
CA LYS A 449 -36.31 -42.36 16.85
C LYS A 449 -35.73 -42.35 15.43
N THR A 450 -35.97 -41.29 14.67
CA THR A 450 -35.46 -41.17 13.29
C THR A 450 -33.93 -41.07 13.27
N ALA A 451 -33.34 -40.27 14.16
CA ALA A 451 -31.89 -40.14 14.30
C ALA A 451 -31.25 -41.46 14.75
N CYS A 452 -31.82 -42.16 15.74
CA CYS A 452 -31.35 -43.48 16.18
C CYS A 452 -31.40 -44.52 15.04
N ASN A 453 -32.47 -44.52 14.24
CA ASN A 453 -32.57 -45.42 13.10
C ASN A 453 -31.50 -45.17 12.03
N ILE A 454 -31.14 -43.92 11.78
CA ILE A 454 -30.16 -43.56 10.73
C ILE A 454 -28.71 -43.69 11.23
N LEU A 455 -28.40 -43.11 12.39
CA LEU A 455 -27.02 -43.00 12.88
C LEU A 455 -26.55 -44.26 13.62
N GLU A 456 -27.46 -44.99 14.27
CA GLU A 456 -27.12 -46.16 15.10
C GLU A 456 -27.59 -47.50 14.50
N GLY A 457 -28.33 -47.47 13.38
CA GLY A 457 -28.93 -48.66 12.78
C GLY A 457 -30.16 -49.18 13.54
N GLY A 458 -30.78 -48.33 14.38
CA GLY A 458 -32.00 -48.62 15.12
C GLY A 458 -31.79 -49.10 16.56
N GLU A 459 -32.87 -49.03 17.35
CA GLU A 459 -32.83 -49.27 18.81
C GLU A 459 -32.30 -50.66 19.18
N THR A 460 -32.62 -51.69 18.39
CA THR A 460 -32.14 -53.06 18.61
C THR A 460 -30.63 -53.19 18.41
N ALA A 461 -30.08 -52.51 17.40
CA ALA A 461 -28.64 -52.52 17.13
C ALA A 461 -27.88 -51.77 18.23
N PHE A 462 -28.41 -50.62 18.67
CA PHE A 462 -27.86 -49.84 19.77
C PHE A 462 -27.81 -50.64 21.09
N LYS A 463 -28.94 -51.23 21.51
CA LYS A 463 -29.00 -52.04 22.75
C LYS A 463 -28.08 -53.25 22.70
N LYS A 464 -27.97 -53.91 21.54
CA LYS A 464 -27.03 -55.03 21.37
C LYS A 464 -25.58 -54.58 21.53
N ARG A 465 -25.21 -53.42 20.98
CA ARG A 465 -23.87 -52.84 21.13
C ARG A 465 -23.57 -52.50 22.60
N GLN A 466 -24.54 -51.90 23.30
CA GLN A 466 -24.42 -51.60 24.73
C GLN A 466 -24.16 -52.88 25.55
N ALA A 467 -24.94 -53.94 25.30
CA ALA A 467 -24.77 -55.22 25.99
C ALA A 467 -23.40 -55.87 25.74
N ILE A 468 -22.82 -55.73 24.54
CA ILE A 468 -21.49 -56.29 24.22
C ILE A 468 -20.38 -55.61 25.03
N TYR A 469 -20.48 -54.29 25.25
CA TYR A 469 -19.48 -53.56 26.03
C TYR A 469 -19.65 -53.70 27.54
N ASN A 470 -20.71 -54.36 28.02
CA ASN A 470 -21.10 -54.43 29.44
C ASN A 470 -21.17 -53.03 30.11
N LEU A 471 -21.69 -52.04 29.37
CA LEU A 471 -21.85 -50.65 29.81
C LEU A 471 -23.30 -50.29 30.18
#